data_AF-A0A6C0HX71-F1
#
_entry.id   AF-A0A6C0HX71-F1
#
_cell.length_a   1.000
_cell.length_b   1.000
_cell.length_c   1.000
_cell.angle_alpha   90.00
_cell.angle_beta   90.00
_cell.angle_gamma   90.00
#
_symmetry.space_group_name_H-M   'P 1'
#
loop_
_entity.id
_entity.type
_entity.pdbx_description
1 polymer ?
#
loop_
_entity_poly.entity_id
_entity_poly.type
_entity_poly.pdbx_seq_one_letter_code
_entity_poly.pdbx_strand_id
1 'polypeptide(L)'
;METKKVQRFECKNCDYSTSIKCSYDRHLLTKKHKNNQLETKPIICHNCNKCGKEYKTQSGSWKHKKTCNTSIIYKMQQLIETNTELTRIVLQQKQIVGELFITST
;
A
#
# COMPACT_ATOMS: atom_id res chain seq x y z
N MET A 1 -17.86 -5.73 54.61
CA MET A 1 -18.53 -5.30 53.37
C MET A 1 -18.21 -6.33 52.30
N GLU A 2 -19.13 -7.25 52.00
CA GLU A 2 -18.91 -8.27 50.97
C GLU A 2 -19.12 -7.66 49.58
N THR A 3 -18.09 -7.70 48.74
CA THR A 3 -18.16 -7.22 47.36
C THR A 3 -18.92 -8.25 46.52
N LYS A 4 -20.19 -7.96 46.20
CA LYS A 4 -20.95 -8.74 45.22
C LYS A 4 -20.16 -8.76 43.90
N LYS A 5 -19.70 -9.96 43.52
CA LYS A 5 -19.05 -10.21 42.22
C LYS A 5 -20.05 -9.90 41.11
N VAL A 6 -19.88 -8.76 40.43
CA VAL A 6 -20.74 -8.38 39.30
C VAL A 6 -20.37 -9.27 38.13
N GLN A 7 -21.31 -10.10 37.67
CA GLN A 7 -21.11 -10.95 36.52
C GLN A 7 -21.16 -10.10 35.25
N ARG A 8 -20.07 -10.06 34.49
CA ARG A 8 -19.95 -9.31 33.23
C ARG A 8 -20.16 -10.26 32.05
N PHE A 9 -21.00 -9.84 31.12
CA PHE A 9 -21.23 -10.49 29.84
C PHE A 9 -20.37 -9.79 28.78
N GLU A 10 -19.48 -10.55 28.15
CA GLU A 10 -18.54 -10.06 27.15
C GLU A 10 -18.77 -10.79 25.84
N CYS A 11 -18.91 -10.03 24.75
CA CYS A 11 -19.09 -10.59 23.43
C CYS A 11 -17.74 -11.03 22.86
N LYS A 12 -17.62 -12.27 22.40
CA LYS A 12 -16.36 -12.79 21.82
C LYS A 12 -16.08 -12.27 20.41
N ASN A 13 -17.10 -11.73 19.74
CA ASN A 13 -17.06 -11.37 18.32
C ASN A 13 -17.01 -9.84 18.10
N CYS A 14 -17.05 -9.03 19.15
CA CYS A 14 -16.87 -7.58 19.11
C CYS A 14 -16.58 -7.02 20.50
N ASP A 15 -16.16 -5.75 20.60
CA ASP A 15 -15.75 -5.12 21.87
C ASP A 15 -16.92 -4.72 22.81
N TYR A 16 -18.10 -5.33 22.65
CA TYR A 16 -19.27 -5.03 23.48
C TYR A 16 -19.23 -5.84 24.79
N SER A 17 -19.37 -5.15 25.93
CA SER A 17 -19.52 -5.78 27.25
C SER A 17 -20.59 -5.08 28.09
N THR A 18 -21.27 -5.82 28.96
CA THR A 18 -22.30 -5.29 29.86
C THR A 18 -22.43 -6.17 31.10
N SER A 19 -22.88 -5.63 32.23
CA SER A 19 -23.25 -6.41 33.42
C SER A 19 -24.70 -6.90 33.41
N ILE A 20 -25.47 -6.54 32.37
CA ILE A 20 -26.91 -6.79 32.28
C ILE A 20 -27.21 -7.84 31.21
N LYS A 21 -27.74 -9.00 31.62
CA LYS A 21 -28.05 -10.11 30.72
C LYS A 21 -29.02 -9.71 29.58
N CYS A 22 -30.12 -9.01 29.88
CA CYS A 22 -31.09 -8.65 28.84
C CYS A 22 -30.51 -7.70 27.77
N SER A 23 -29.57 -6.82 28.15
CA SER A 23 -28.85 -5.98 27.20
C SER A 23 -27.89 -6.79 26.34
N TYR A 24 -27.24 -7.80 26.91
CA TYR A 24 -26.40 -8.75 26.18
C TYR A 24 -27.22 -9.58 25.18
N ASP A 25 -28.35 -10.14 25.61
CA ASP A 25 -29.25 -10.92 24.75
C ASP A 25 -29.78 -10.05 23.59
N ARG A 26 -30.19 -8.81 23.88
CA ARG A 26 -30.59 -7.84 22.84
C ARG A 26 -29.44 -7.50 21.89
N HIS A 27 -28.22 -7.34 22.40
CA HIS A 27 -27.03 -7.10 21.58
C HIS A 27 -26.85 -8.21 20.54
N LEU A 28 -26.95 -9.49 20.94
CA LEU A 28 -26.83 -10.64 20.05
C LEU A 28 -27.87 -10.64 18.92
N LEU A 29 -29.05 -10.04 19.16
CA LEU A 29 -30.12 -9.95 18.18
C LEU A 29 -29.95 -8.80 17.18
N THR A 30 -29.06 -7.83 17.45
CA THR A 30 -28.88 -6.67 16.57
C THR A 30 -28.35 -7.06 15.19
N LYS A 31 -28.85 -6.40 14.13
CA LYS A 31 -28.36 -6.58 12.75
C LYS A 31 -26.83 -6.37 12.66
N LYS A 32 -26.30 -5.39 13.40
CA LYS A 32 -24.86 -5.12 13.47
C LYS A 32 -24.07 -6.31 14.01
N HIS A 33 -24.50 -6.93 15.10
CA HIS A 33 -23.84 -8.09 15.66
C HIS A 33 -23.95 -9.32 14.75
N LYS A 34 -25.13 -9.57 14.17
CA LYS A 34 -25.35 -10.68 13.24
C LYS A 34 -24.49 -10.57 11.97
N ASN A 35 -24.36 -9.38 11.40
CA ASN A 35 -23.52 -9.16 10.21
C ASN A 35 -22.03 -9.35 10.54
N ASN A 36 -21.57 -8.92 11.72
CA ASN A 36 -20.19 -9.13 12.14
C ASN A 36 -19.79 -10.62 12.26
N GLN A 37 -20.74 -11.55 12.40
CA GLN A 37 -20.45 -12.99 12.46
C GLN A 37 -20.37 -13.67 11.08
N LEU A 38 -20.92 -13.06 10.04
CA LEU A 38 -21.02 -13.63 8.69
C LEU A 38 -20.02 -13.02 7.70
N GLU A 39 -19.33 -11.96 8.10
CA GLU A 39 -18.40 -11.27 7.23
C GLU A 39 -17.02 -11.95 7.25
N THR A 40 -16.82 -12.94 6.38
CA THR A 40 -15.57 -12.98 5.62
C THR A 40 -15.54 -11.72 4.77
N LYS A 41 -15.17 -10.57 5.36
CA LYS A 41 -15.00 -9.34 4.57
C LYS A 41 -14.09 -9.69 3.42
N PRO A 42 -14.48 -9.44 2.16
CA PRO A 42 -13.56 -9.59 1.05
C PRO A 42 -12.31 -8.77 1.42
N ILE A 43 -11.13 -9.36 1.26
CA ILE A 43 -9.88 -8.66 1.50
C ILE A 43 -9.82 -7.53 0.46
N ILE A 44 -10.24 -6.33 0.84
CA ILE A 44 -10.20 -5.16 -0.04
C ILE A 44 -8.74 -4.71 -0.09
N CYS A 45 -8.06 -5.12 -1.15
CA CYS A 45 -6.73 -4.60 -1.48
C CYS A 45 -6.87 -3.25 -2.20
N HIS A 46 -6.12 -2.26 -1.73
CA HIS A 46 -6.01 -0.96 -2.37
C HIS A 46 -4.68 -0.86 -3.08
N ASN A 47 -4.70 -0.84 -4.41
CA ASN A 47 -3.50 -0.71 -5.22
C ASN A 47 -3.15 0.76 -5.53
N CYS A 48 -1.86 1.03 -5.69
CA CYS A 48 -1.39 2.28 -6.23
C CYS A 48 -1.27 2.20 -7.75
N ASN A 49 -2.06 2.98 -8.49
CA ASN A 49 -2.00 3.03 -9.95
C ASN A 49 -0.66 3.55 -10.52
N LYS A 50 0.20 4.13 -9.68
CA LYS A 50 1.51 4.67 -10.10
C LYS A 50 2.65 3.67 -9.92
N CYS A 51 2.62 2.82 -8.90
CA CYS A 51 3.75 1.92 -8.59
C CYS A 51 3.35 0.46 -8.40
N GLY A 52 2.06 0.12 -8.51
CA GLY A 52 1.56 -1.24 -8.35
C GLY A 52 1.50 -1.76 -6.91
N LYS A 53 2.02 -1.02 -5.91
CA LYS A 53 2.00 -1.48 -4.51
C LYS A 53 0.58 -1.67 -3.99
N GLU A 54 0.36 -2.80 -3.33
CA GLU A 54 -0.92 -3.17 -2.72
C GLU A 54 -0.92 -2.93 -1.21
N TYR A 55 -2.08 -2.52 -0.71
CA TYR A 55 -2.28 -2.21 0.69
C TYR A 55 -3.55 -2.87 1.21
N LYS A 56 -3.46 -3.52 2.37
CA LYS A 56 -4.60 -4.16 3.06
C LYS A 56 -5.63 -3.15 3.59
N THR A 57 -5.30 -1.85 3.59
CA THR A 57 -6.17 -0.78 4.10
C THR A 57 -6.12 0.46 3.22
N GLN A 58 -7.23 1.18 3.15
CA GLN A 58 -7.35 2.43 2.42
C GLN A 58 -6.39 3.50 2.96
N SER A 59 -6.25 3.59 4.29
CA SER A 59 -5.36 4.57 4.94
C SER A 59 -3.89 4.31 4.62
N GLY A 60 -3.47 3.04 4.49
CA GLY A 60 -2.12 2.67 4.04
C GLY A 60 -1.85 3.14 2.62
N SER A 61 -2.79 2.88 1.70
CA SER A 61 -2.72 3.36 0.32
C SER A 61 -2.70 4.89 0.22
N TRP A 62 -3.48 5.59 1.04
CA TRP A 62 -3.50 7.06 1.05
C TRP A 62 -2.17 7.67 1.51
N LYS A 63 -1.60 7.16 2.61
CA LYS A 63 -0.27 7.60 3.09
C LYS A 63 0.79 7.38 2.03
N HIS A 64 0.77 6.21 1.38
CA HIS A 64 1.68 5.91 0.29
C HIS A 64 1.50 6.85 -0.91
N LYS A 65 0.25 7.13 -1.35
CA LYS A 65 0.00 7.99 -2.51
C LYS A 65 0.64 9.38 -2.37
N LYS A 66 0.77 9.89 -1.14
CA LYS A 66 1.45 11.16 -0.85
C LYS A 66 2.96 11.10 -1.03
N THR A 67 3.58 9.95 -0.81
CA THR A 67 5.03 9.72 -0.89
C THR A 67 5.42 8.82 -2.05
N CYS A 68 4.51 8.61 -3.01
CA CYS A 68 4.72 7.70 -4.12
C CYS A 68 5.71 8.30 -5.12
N ASN A 69 6.95 7.83 -5.05
CA ASN A 69 8.09 8.33 -5.83
C ASN A 69 8.15 7.86 -7.30
N THR A 70 7.05 7.37 -7.88
CA THR A 70 7.01 6.95 -9.30
C THR A 70 7.49 8.05 -10.25
N SER A 71 7.20 9.33 -9.95
CA SER A 71 7.68 10.45 -10.77
C SER A 71 9.21 10.53 -10.82
N ILE A 72 9.89 10.17 -9.72
CA ILE A 72 11.35 10.15 -9.65
C ILE A 72 11.89 8.99 -10.46
N ILE A 73 11.30 7.79 -10.34
CA ILE A 73 11.71 6.60 -11.09
C ILE A 73 11.61 6.84 -12.60
N TYR A 74 10.50 7.40 -13.07
CA TYR A 74 10.32 7.74 -14.49
C TYR A 74 11.37 8.73 -14.97
N LYS A 75 11.62 9.81 -14.21
CA LYS A 75 12.66 10.79 -14.55
C LYS A 75 14.06 10.17 -14.57
N MET A 76 14.37 9.28 -13.62
CA MET A 76 15.63 8.56 -13.60
C MET A 76 15.78 7.64 -14.81
N GLN A 77 14.71 6.96 -15.22
CA GLN A 77 14.72 6.09 -16.40
C GLN A 77 14.97 6.89 -17.69
N GLN A 78 14.27 8.03 -17.88
CA GLN A 78 14.53 8.91 -19.02
C GLN A 78 15.97 9.46 -19.01
N LEU A 79 16.51 9.79 -17.84
CA LEU A 79 17.89 10.27 -17.71
C LEU A 79 18.90 9.18 -18.07
N ILE A 80 18.67 7.94 -17.62
CA ILE A 80 19.51 6.79 -17.97
C ILE A 80 19.50 6.58 -19.49
N GLU A 81 18.32 6.54 -20.11
CA GLU A 81 18.19 6.40 -21.57
C GLU A 81 18.96 7.50 -22.31
N THR A 82 18.78 8.76 -21.90
CA THR A 82 19.50 9.91 -22.49
C THR A 82 21.02 9.75 -22.34
N ASN A 83 21.51 9.33 -21.18
CA ASN A 83 22.93 9.13 -20.94
C ASN A 83 23.51 7.96 -21.76
N THR A 84 22.73 6.89 -21.95
CA THR A 84 23.15 5.79 -22.82
C THR A 84 23.28 6.23 -24.28
N GLU A 85 22.36 7.07 -24.76
CA GLU A 85 22.41 7.67 -26.10
C GLU A 85 23.65 8.55 -26.28
N LEU A 86 23.90 9.47 -25.33
CA LEU A 86 25.07 10.34 -25.35
C LEU A 86 26.39 9.56 -25.35
N THR A 87 26.47 8.50 -24.55
CA THR A 87 27.67 7.65 -24.49
C THR A 87 27.96 7.03 -25.85
N ARG A 88 26.93 6.54 -26.54
CA ARG A 88 27.09 5.93 -27.87
C ARG A 88 27.57 6.96 -28.90
N ILE A 89 26.98 8.16 -28.89
CA ILE A 89 27.38 9.25 -29.79
C ILE A 89 28.85 9.62 -29.58
N VAL A 90 29.30 9.75 -28.32
CA VAL A 90 30.68 10.08 -27.98
C VAL A 90 31.65 8.98 -28.45
N LEU A 91 31.29 7.70 -28.29
CA LEU A 91 32.11 6.59 -28.78
C LEU A 91 32.22 6.58 -30.31
N GLN A 92 31.12 6.86 -31.01
CA GLN A 92 31.11 6.96 -32.47
C GLN A 92 31.96 8.13 -32.98
N GLN A 93 31.89 9.30 -32.32
CA GLN A 93 32.73 10.46 -32.66
C GLN A 93 34.22 10.14 -32.52
N LYS A 94 34.62 9.42 -31.47
CA LYS A 94 36.02 9.00 -31.27
C LYS A 94 36.54 8.11 -32.41
N GLN A 95 35.71 7.20 -32.92
CA GLN A 95 36.08 6.34 -34.05
C GLN A 95 36.28 7.16 -35.34
N ILE A 96 35.33 8.04 -35.67
CA ILE A 96 35.39 8.90 -36.86
C ILE A 96 36.64 9.79 -36.85
N VAL A 97 36.95 10.40 -35.70
CA VAL A 97 38.15 11.25 -35.55
C VAL A 97 39.43 10.43 -35.75
N GLY A 98 39.45 9.18 -35.29
CA GLY A 98 40.57 8.27 -35.51
C GLY A 98 40.77 7.94 -37.00
N GLU A 99 39.69 7.69 -37.73
CA GLU A 99 39.74 7.40 -39.17
C GLU A 99 40.23 8.60 -40.00
N LEU A 100 39.76 9.82 -39.68
CA LEU A 100 40.19 11.06 -40.35
C LEU A 100 41.69 11.35 -40.17
N PHE A 101 42.27 10.95 -39.04
CA PHE A 101 43.71 11.13 -38.77
C PHE A 101 44.58 10.20 -39.62
N ILE A 102 44.10 8.98 -39.92
CA ILE A 102 44.83 7.98 -40.71
C ILE A 102 44.80 8.33 -42.21
N THR A 103 43.72 8.93 -42.71
CA THR A 103 43.59 9.29 -44.14
C THR A 103 44.32 10.57 -44.53
N SER A 104 44.88 11.30 -43.55
CA SER A 104 45.57 12.59 -43.76
C SER A 104 47.10 12.47 -43.80
N THR A 105 47.65 11.25 -43.68
CA THR A 105 49.07 10.90 -43.80
C THR A 105 49.32 10.05 -45.02
#